data_AF-A0A7X6J7R2-F1
#
_entry.id   AF-A0A7X6J7R2-F1
#
_cell.length_a   1.000
_cell.length_b   1.000
_cell.length_c   1.000
_cell.angle_alpha   90.00
_cell.angle_beta   90.00
_cell.angle_gamma   90.00
#
_symmetry.space_group_name_H-M   'P 1'
#
loop_
_entity.id
_entity.type
_entity.pdbx_description
1 polymer ?
#
loop_
_entity_poly.entity_id
_entity_poly.type
_entity_poly.pdbx_seq_one_letter_code
_entity_poly.pdbx_strand_id
1 'polypeptide(L)'
;MRVFLFIAAFMVASSVYAEDADRTAASKAAEEVGTQGIIYLGVAYICQDAIGASFYDLARERTVQAFSSLGPMDNPQAIRNSRDRAANIVDEQMKNFRREQKKLPARAAERCLQELQAAQRQLDLSISKFRIAARR
;
A
#
# COMPACT_ATOMS: atom_id res chain seq x y z
N MET A 1 -38.17 -4.08 51.38
CA MET A 1 -39.26 -4.45 50.45
C MET A 1 -39.10 -3.65 49.17
N ARG A 2 -38.96 -4.34 48.02
CA ARG A 2 -39.55 -4.06 46.68
C ARG A 2 -39.34 -2.63 46.10
N VAL A 3 -38.82 -2.40 44.90
CA VAL A 3 -39.07 -3.07 43.60
C VAL A 3 -37.92 -2.74 42.63
N PHE A 4 -37.44 -3.75 41.90
CA PHE A 4 -36.53 -3.63 40.76
C PHE A 4 -37.20 -2.85 39.61
N LEU A 5 -36.58 -1.76 39.16
CA LEU A 5 -37.00 -1.05 37.96
C LEU A 5 -36.07 -1.37 36.78
N PHE A 6 -36.62 -2.20 35.90
CA PHE A 6 -36.65 -2.07 34.44
C PHE A 6 -35.34 -2.00 33.62
N ILE A 7 -35.05 -3.14 33.01
CA ILE A 7 -34.67 -3.32 31.60
C ILE A 7 -33.40 -2.55 31.16
N ALA A 8 -32.24 -3.19 31.39
CA ALA A 8 -31.05 -2.98 30.58
C ALA A 8 -31.25 -3.62 29.19
N ALA A 9 -32.09 -2.99 28.38
CA ALA A 9 -32.05 -3.15 26.94
C ALA A 9 -30.82 -2.41 26.43
N PHE A 10 -29.85 -3.18 25.93
CA PHE A 10 -29.15 -3.00 24.64
C PHE A 10 -27.80 -3.71 24.71
N MET A 11 -27.86 -5.05 24.74
CA MET A 11 -26.73 -5.93 24.45
C MET A 11 -26.74 -6.39 22.98
N VAL A 12 -27.10 -5.50 22.04
CA VAL A 12 -27.06 -5.76 20.59
C VAL A 12 -26.69 -4.47 19.86
N ALA A 13 -25.43 -4.03 19.98
CA ALA A 13 -24.93 -2.91 19.18
C ALA A 13 -23.41 -2.97 18.89
N SER A 14 -22.74 -4.10 19.15
CA SER A 14 -21.28 -4.19 19.00
C SER A 14 -20.81 -4.82 17.67
N SER A 15 -21.67 -5.49 16.90
CA SER A 15 -21.23 -6.13 15.65
C SER A 15 -21.21 -5.17 14.45
N VAL A 16 -22.22 -4.31 14.29
CA VAL A 16 -22.32 -3.42 13.12
C VAL A 16 -21.27 -2.31 13.14
N TYR A 17 -20.98 -1.73 14.31
CA TYR A 17 -19.95 -0.69 14.44
C TYR A 17 -18.52 -1.23 14.38
N ALA A 18 -18.28 -2.48 14.79
CA ALA A 18 -16.97 -3.12 14.65
C ALA A 18 -16.67 -3.42 13.18
N GLU A 19 -17.64 -3.95 12.43
CA GLU A 19 -17.46 -4.30 11.02
C GLU A 19 -17.20 -3.06 10.14
N ASP A 20 -17.85 -1.94 10.41
CA ASP A 20 -17.60 -0.67 9.70
C ASP A 20 -16.27 -0.02 10.11
N ALA A 21 -15.87 -0.12 11.39
CA ALA A 21 -14.58 0.37 11.86
C ALA A 21 -13.41 -0.44 11.27
N ASP A 22 -13.56 -1.76 11.16
CA ASP A 22 -12.55 -2.66 10.59
C ASP A 22 -12.45 -2.48 9.07
N ARG A 23 -13.57 -2.29 8.36
CA ARG A 23 -13.57 -1.90 6.93
C ARG A 23 -12.89 -0.55 6.70
N THR A 24 -13.13 0.42 7.57
CA THR A 24 -12.48 1.74 7.50
C THR A 24 -10.97 1.63 7.76
N ALA A 25 -10.57 0.82 8.74
CA ALA A 25 -9.16 0.57 9.04
C ALA A 25 -8.44 -0.15 7.89
N ALA A 26 -9.08 -1.16 7.28
CA ALA A 26 -8.55 -1.86 6.11
C ALA A 26 -8.43 -0.95 4.89
N SER A 27 -9.43 -0.08 4.64
CA SER A 27 -9.38 0.91 3.55
C SER A 27 -8.24 1.91 3.75
N LYS A 28 -8.06 2.43 4.96
CA LYS A 28 -6.97 3.36 5.26
C LYS A 28 -5.60 2.69 5.11
N ALA A 29 -5.47 1.45 5.59
CA ALA A 29 -4.23 0.69 5.41
C ALA A 29 -3.94 0.36 3.94
N ALA A 30 -4.97 0.13 3.12
CA ALA A 30 -4.82 -0.04 1.67
C ALA A 30 -4.32 1.24 0.97
N GLU A 31 -4.84 2.40 1.37
CA GLU A 31 -4.37 3.70 0.88
C GLU A 31 -2.90 3.97 1.27
N GLU A 32 -2.51 3.60 2.51
CA GLU A 32 -1.11 3.65 2.95
C GLU A 32 -0.21 2.73 2.10
N VAL A 33 -0.65 1.52 1.74
CA VAL A 33 0.07 0.63 0.83
C VAL A 33 0.27 1.29 -0.54
N GLY A 34 -0.81 1.86 -1.10
CA GLY A 34 -0.76 2.55 -2.37
C GLY A 34 0.26 3.70 -2.37
N THR A 35 0.16 4.56 -1.35
CA THR A 35 1.03 5.74 -1.18
C THR A 35 2.49 5.33 -1.03
N GLN A 36 2.81 4.41 -0.11
CA GLN A 36 4.19 3.96 0.12
C GLN A 36 4.76 3.22 -1.11
N GLY A 37 3.92 2.52 -1.87
CA GLY A 37 4.32 1.86 -3.11
C GLY A 37 4.77 2.85 -4.18
N ILE A 38 4.04 3.96 -4.35
CA ILE A 38 4.41 5.02 -5.29
C ILE A 38 5.65 5.79 -4.81
N ILE A 39 5.79 6.05 -3.51
CA ILE A 39 6.99 6.68 -2.94
C ILE A 39 8.22 5.82 -3.22
N TYR A 40 8.16 4.52 -2.93
CA TYR A 40 9.25 3.58 -3.18
C TYR A 40 9.67 3.57 -4.66
N LEU A 41 8.69 3.51 -5.57
CA LEU A 41 8.95 3.57 -7.00
C LEU A 41 9.51 4.93 -7.46
N GLY A 42 9.03 6.01 -6.87
CA GLY A 42 9.49 7.36 -7.14
C GLY A 42 10.94 7.58 -6.74
N VAL A 43 11.34 7.11 -5.55
CA VAL A 43 12.74 7.11 -5.11
C VAL A 43 13.60 6.30 -6.07
N ALA A 44 13.16 5.10 -6.45
CA ALA A 44 13.89 4.27 -7.41
C ALA A 44 14.07 4.95 -8.78
N TYR A 45 13.05 5.69 -9.26
CA TYR A 45 13.13 6.46 -10.50
C TYR A 45 14.16 7.59 -10.39
N ILE A 46 14.07 8.39 -9.33
CA ILE A 46 14.98 9.51 -9.09
C ILE A 46 16.42 8.98 -8.96
N CYS A 47 16.62 7.83 -8.33
CA CYS A 47 17.93 7.24 -8.13
C CYS A 47 18.43 6.37 -9.29
N GLN A 48 17.66 6.21 -10.37
CA GLN A 48 17.96 5.26 -11.45
C GLN A 48 19.35 5.46 -12.06
N ASP A 49 19.77 6.72 -12.26
CA ASP A 49 21.09 7.01 -12.85
C ASP A 49 22.24 6.84 -11.84
N ALA A 50 21.91 6.80 -10.54
CA ALA A 50 22.88 6.66 -9.47
C ALA A 50 23.18 5.21 -9.09
N ILE A 51 22.17 4.36 -9.05
CA ILE A 51 22.27 2.97 -8.59
C ILE A 51 21.94 1.95 -9.69
N GLY A 52 21.42 2.38 -10.83
CA GLY A 52 21.12 1.54 -11.99
C GLY A 52 19.62 1.25 -12.19
N ALA A 53 19.28 0.89 -13.43
CA ALA A 53 17.90 0.63 -13.85
C ALA A 53 17.26 -0.60 -13.18
N SER A 54 18.06 -1.59 -12.80
CA SER A 54 17.57 -2.81 -12.15
C SER A 54 16.83 -2.54 -10.84
N PHE A 55 17.25 -1.53 -10.07
CA PHE A 55 16.54 -1.11 -8.86
C PHE A 55 15.18 -0.49 -9.15
N TYR A 56 15.07 0.23 -10.26
CA TYR A 56 13.79 0.76 -10.73
C TYR A 56 12.83 -0.35 -11.15
N ASP A 57 13.31 -1.31 -11.92
CA ASP A 57 12.48 -2.43 -12.40
C ASP A 57 11.99 -3.29 -11.23
N LEU A 58 12.87 -3.57 -10.26
CA LEU A 58 12.51 -4.28 -9.03
C LEU A 58 11.47 -3.48 -8.22
N ALA A 59 11.68 -2.17 -8.07
CA ALA A 59 10.73 -1.33 -7.34
C ALA A 59 9.36 -1.32 -8.03
N ARG A 60 9.33 -1.25 -9.36
CA ARG A 60 8.09 -1.29 -10.14
C ARG A 60 7.36 -2.60 -9.92
N GLU A 61 8.06 -3.74 -10.03
CA GLU A 61 7.45 -5.05 -9.83
C GLU A 61 6.85 -5.18 -8.42
N ARG A 62 7.59 -4.76 -7.39
CA ARG A 62 7.14 -4.76 -5.99
C ARG A 62 5.92 -3.87 -5.77
N THR A 63 5.91 -2.66 -6.32
CA THR A 63 4.76 -1.76 -6.23
C THR A 63 3.54 -2.34 -6.93
N VAL A 64 3.70 -2.91 -8.13
CA VAL A 64 2.60 -3.59 -8.84
C VAL A 64 2.07 -4.77 -8.01
N GLN A 65 2.95 -5.57 -7.41
CA GLN A 65 2.54 -6.68 -6.54
C GLN A 65 1.78 -6.19 -5.29
N ALA A 66 2.23 -5.09 -4.69
CA ALA A 66 1.57 -4.47 -3.54
C ALA A 66 0.14 -3.99 -3.91
N PHE A 67 -0.01 -3.30 -5.04
CA PHE A 67 -1.32 -2.85 -5.54
C PHE A 67 -2.23 -4.03 -5.91
N SER A 68 -1.68 -5.06 -6.55
CA SER A 68 -2.41 -6.30 -6.86
C SER A 68 -2.93 -6.97 -5.59
N SER A 69 -2.24 -6.77 -4.47
CA SER A 69 -2.64 -7.37 -3.19
C SER A 69 -3.87 -6.72 -2.54
N LEU A 70 -4.32 -5.58 -3.07
CA LEU A 70 -5.49 -4.86 -2.58
C LEU A 70 -6.82 -5.46 -3.13
N GLY A 71 -6.77 -6.43 -4.07
CA GLY A 71 -7.91 -7.31 -4.42
C GLY A 71 -8.12 -7.56 -5.93
N PRO A 72 -9.14 -8.35 -6.36
CA PRO A 72 -9.65 -9.57 -5.75
C PRO A 72 -8.78 -10.79 -6.17
N MET A 73 -8.37 -11.60 -5.18
CA MET A 73 -7.41 -12.71 -5.31
C MET A 73 -8.05 -14.09 -5.49
N ASP A 74 -9.34 -14.15 -5.76
CA ASP A 74 -10.19 -15.33 -5.64
C ASP A 74 -10.06 -16.33 -6.80
N ASN A 75 -9.54 -15.92 -7.96
CA ASN A 75 -9.20 -16.84 -9.05
C ASN A 75 -8.04 -16.32 -9.93
N PRO A 76 -7.34 -17.18 -10.70
CA PRO A 76 -6.19 -16.78 -11.51
C PRO A 76 -6.49 -15.68 -12.55
N GLN A 77 -7.71 -15.62 -13.08
CA GLN A 77 -8.10 -14.58 -14.04
C GLN A 77 -8.34 -13.24 -13.34
N ALA A 78 -8.95 -13.25 -12.16
CA ALA A 78 -9.12 -12.08 -11.29
C ALA A 78 -7.76 -11.54 -10.81
N ILE A 79 -6.82 -12.42 -10.45
CA ILE A 79 -5.44 -12.06 -10.08
C ILE A 79 -4.70 -11.44 -11.28
N ARG A 80 -4.79 -12.01 -12.48
CA ARG A 80 -4.17 -11.44 -13.70
C ARG A 80 -4.75 -10.08 -14.03
N ASN A 81 -6.07 -9.96 -14.06
CA ASN A 81 -6.75 -8.69 -14.31
C ASN A 81 -6.49 -7.67 -13.20
N SER A 82 -6.23 -8.11 -11.96
CA SER A 82 -5.81 -7.26 -10.85
C SER A 82 -4.37 -6.77 -11.06
N ARG A 83 -3.45 -7.66 -11.49
CA ARG A 83 -2.07 -7.30 -11.80
C ARG A 83 -1.94 -6.33 -12.97
N ASP A 84 -2.69 -6.55 -14.05
CA ASP A 84 -2.69 -5.63 -15.21
C ASP A 84 -3.28 -4.28 -14.83
N ARG A 85 -4.37 -4.26 -14.04
CA ARG A 85 -4.93 -3.01 -13.50
C ARG A 85 -3.95 -2.30 -12.56
N ALA A 86 -3.30 -3.03 -11.67
CA ALA A 86 -2.27 -2.50 -10.79
C ALA A 86 -1.10 -1.91 -11.58
N ALA A 87 -0.62 -2.61 -12.62
CA ALA A 87 0.43 -2.12 -13.50
C ALA A 87 0.01 -0.82 -14.21
N ASN A 88 -1.20 -0.76 -14.76
CA ASN A 88 -1.73 0.45 -15.39
C ASN A 88 -1.82 1.63 -14.41
N ILE A 89 -2.33 1.40 -13.19
CA ILE A 89 -2.41 2.44 -12.16
C ILE A 89 -1.00 2.96 -11.82
N VAL A 90 -0.05 2.05 -11.58
CA VAL A 90 1.34 2.41 -11.26
C VAL A 90 1.98 3.19 -12.39
N ASP A 91 1.80 2.76 -13.63
CA ASP A 91 2.37 3.43 -14.80
C ASP A 91 1.75 4.81 -15.03
N GLU A 92 0.44 4.98 -14.85
CA GLU A 92 -0.23 6.30 -14.93
C GLU A 92 0.27 7.26 -13.85
N GLN A 93 0.40 6.81 -12.61
CA GLN A 93 0.95 7.62 -11.52
C GLN A 93 2.40 8.05 -11.84
N MET A 94 3.20 7.14 -12.40
CA MET A 94 4.57 7.44 -12.75
C MET A 94 4.69 8.35 -13.98
N LYS A 95 3.75 8.36 -14.93
CA LYS A 95 3.81 9.28 -16.08
C LYS A 95 3.92 10.74 -15.65
N ASN A 96 3.12 11.15 -14.67
CA ASN A 96 3.16 12.52 -14.15
C ASN A 96 4.44 12.77 -13.34
N PHE A 97 4.78 11.85 -12.43
CA PHE A 97 5.98 11.94 -11.62
C PHE A 97 7.26 12.10 -12.46
N ARG A 98 7.39 11.32 -13.55
CA ARG A 98 8.56 11.36 -14.43
C ARG A 98 8.75 12.70 -15.14
N ARG A 99 7.67 13.44 -15.40
CA ARG A 99 7.73 14.76 -16.05
C ARG A 99 8.27 15.84 -15.12
N GLU A 100 7.96 15.72 -13.84
CA GLU A 100 8.26 16.75 -12.84
C GLU A 100 9.60 16.51 -12.14
N GLN A 101 10.07 15.27 -12.09
CA GLN A 101 11.23 14.88 -11.30
C GLN A 101 12.51 14.75 -12.10
N LYS A 102 13.60 15.29 -11.54
CA LYS A 102 14.96 15.13 -12.07
C LYS A 102 15.68 13.99 -11.35
N LYS A 103 16.40 13.18 -12.11
CA LYS A 103 17.20 12.09 -11.57
C LYS A 103 18.45 12.60 -10.87
N LEU A 104 18.91 11.83 -9.89
CA LEU A 104 20.11 12.09 -9.12
C LEU A 104 21.34 11.51 -9.83
N PRO A 105 22.49 12.21 -9.75
CA PRO A 105 23.72 11.76 -10.38
C PRO A 105 24.37 10.58 -9.61
N ALA A 106 25.29 9.87 -10.28
CA ALA A 106 26.08 8.75 -9.74
C ALA A 106 26.70 8.98 -8.35
N ARG A 107 27.20 10.20 -8.08
CA ARG A 107 27.77 10.55 -6.77
C ARG A 107 26.79 10.45 -5.59
N ALA A 108 25.49 10.39 -5.86
CA ALA A 108 24.45 10.25 -4.84
C ALA A 108 24.12 8.77 -4.51
N ALA A 109 24.89 7.80 -5.03
CA ALA A 109 24.59 6.37 -4.90
C ALA A 109 24.35 5.93 -3.45
N GLU A 110 25.19 6.36 -2.50
CA GLU A 110 25.03 5.98 -1.08
C GLU A 110 23.71 6.51 -0.50
N ARG A 111 23.41 7.79 -0.71
CA ARG A 111 22.14 8.40 -0.29
C ARG A 111 20.95 7.69 -0.95
N CYS A 112 21.06 7.37 -2.23
CA CYS A 112 20.05 6.66 -2.98
C CYS A 112 19.76 5.27 -2.42
N LEU A 113 20.80 4.50 -2.05
CA LEU A 113 20.62 3.19 -1.41
C LEU A 113 19.92 3.33 -0.06
N GLN A 114 20.28 4.32 0.75
CA GLN A 114 19.66 4.56 2.05
C GLN A 114 18.17 4.97 1.92
N GLU A 115 17.86 5.91 1.01
CA GLU A 115 16.50 6.36 0.75
C GLU A 115 15.63 5.22 0.18
N LEU A 116 16.18 4.42 -0.74
CA LEU A 116 15.49 3.27 -1.32
C LEU A 116 15.17 2.21 -0.25
N GLN A 117 16.14 1.89 0.62
CA GLN A 117 15.94 0.96 1.74
C GLN A 117 14.94 1.49 2.76
N ALA A 118 14.93 2.80 3.03
CA ALA A 118 13.94 3.41 3.92
C ALA A 118 12.53 3.33 3.32
N ALA A 119 12.36 3.67 2.05
CA ALA A 119 11.07 3.61 1.36
C ALA A 119 10.56 2.16 1.24
N GLN A 120 11.44 1.20 0.94
CA GLN A 120 11.08 -0.22 0.93
C GLN A 120 10.55 -0.70 2.28
N ARG A 121 11.23 -0.34 3.38
CA ARG A 121 10.77 -0.69 4.74
C ARG A 121 9.39 -0.11 5.06
N GLN A 122 9.11 1.11 4.62
CA GLN A 122 7.78 1.71 4.83
C GLN A 122 6.69 0.99 4.04
N LEU A 123 6.99 0.56 2.82
CA LEU A 123 6.07 -0.27 2.03
C LEU A 123 5.83 -1.64 2.69
N ASP A 124 6.87 -2.31 3.18
CA ASP A 124 6.71 -3.60 3.85
C ASP A 124 5.88 -3.49 5.13
N LEU A 125 6.05 -2.40 5.89
CA LEU A 125 5.25 -2.10 7.07
C LEU A 125 3.78 -1.82 6.70
N SER A 126 3.51 -1.03 5.66
CA SER A 126 2.12 -0.74 5.25
C SER A 126 1.42 -2.00 4.74
N ILE A 127 2.10 -2.85 3.97
CA ILE A 127 1.56 -4.15 3.55
C ILE A 127 1.23 -5.02 4.76
N SER A 128 2.12 -5.04 5.76
CA SER A 128 1.90 -5.80 6.99
C SER A 128 0.70 -5.30 7.78
N LYS A 129 0.55 -3.98 7.93
CA LYS A 129 -0.62 -3.35 8.56
C LYS A 129 -1.92 -3.69 7.82
N PHE A 130 -1.91 -3.58 6.49
CA PHE A 130 -3.06 -3.92 5.67
C PHE A 130 -3.47 -5.38 5.84
N ARG A 131 -2.51 -6.32 5.82
CA ARG A 131 -2.79 -7.74 6.05
C ARG A 131 -3.38 -8.03 7.43
N ILE A 132 -2.97 -7.30 8.47
CA ILE A 132 -3.53 -7.44 9.81
C ILE A 132 -4.95 -6.89 9.85
N ALA A 133 -5.18 -5.70 9.27
CA ALA A 133 -6.49 -5.06 9.23
C ALA A 133 -7.50 -5.85 8.37
N ALA A 134 -7.08 -6.41 7.24
CA ALA A 134 -7.92 -7.18 6.34
C ALA A 134 -8.27 -8.60 6.83
N ARG A 135 -7.66 -9.06 7.94
CA ARG A 135 -7.91 -10.37 8.55
C ARG A 135 -8.70 -10.29 9.86
N ARG A 136 -8.96 -9.08 10.37
CA ARG A 136 -9.82 -8.84 11.52
C ARG A 136 -11.25 -8.70 11.03
#